data_AF-A0A8J7DTY3-F1
#
_entry.id   AF-A0A8J7DTY3-F1
#
_cell.length_a   1.000
_cell.length_b   1.000
_cell.length_c   1.000
_cell.angle_alpha   90.00
_cell.angle_beta   90.00
_cell.angle_gamma   90.00
#
_symmetry.space_group_name_H-M   'P 1'
#
loop_
_entity.id
_entity.type
_entity.pdbx_description
1 polymer ?
#
loop_
_entity_poly.entity_id
_entity_poly.type
_entity_poly.pdbx_seq_one_letter_code
_entity_poly.pdbx_strand_id
1 'polypeptide(L)' 'MVGARAGQAEAELQRRGYSYRRNERISNAAVASFWIEGNSGRCVEIVTSDGRYQDIFYVDWHHCEN' A
#
# COMPACT_ATOMS: atom_id res chain seq x y z
N MET A 1 -7.20 -1.41 11.79
CA MET A 1 -8.37 -1.85 10.99
C MET A 1 -7.87 -2.85 9.96
N VAL A 2 -7.74 -4.12 10.36
CA VAL A 2 -7.34 -5.25 9.51
C VAL A 2 -8.63 -5.87 8.98
N GLY A 3 -8.79 -5.97 7.65
CA GLY A 3 -9.99 -6.56 7.03
C GLY A 3 -10.88 -5.63 6.18
N ALA A 4 -10.47 -4.39 5.92
CA ALA A 4 -11.06 -3.63 4.83
C ALA A 4 -10.67 -4.30 3.50
N ARG A 5 -11.66 -4.51 2.61
CA ARG A 5 -11.38 -4.98 1.24
C ARG A 5 -10.36 -4.03 0.61
N ALA A 6 -9.43 -4.58 -0.16
CA ALA A 6 -8.32 -3.81 -0.69
C ALA A 6 -8.75 -2.48 -1.32
N GLY A 7 -9.80 -2.51 -2.16
CA GLY A 7 -10.32 -1.31 -2.81
C GLY A 7 -10.91 -0.22 -1.90
N GLN A 8 -11.35 -0.54 -0.68
CA GLN A 8 -11.83 0.49 0.26
C GLN A 8 -10.66 1.24 0.92
N ALA A 9 -9.60 0.52 1.28
CA ALA A 9 -8.40 1.14 1.83
C ALA A 9 -7.64 1.96 0.77
N GLU A 10 -7.59 1.49 -0.48
CA GLU A 10 -7.03 2.25 -1.61
C GLU A 10 -7.78 3.57 -1.84
N ALA A 11 -9.12 3.55 -1.76
CA ALA A 11 -9.93 4.75 -1.87
C ALA A 11 -9.66 5.75 -0.73
N GLU A 12 -9.47 5.27 0.49
CA GLU A 12 -9.09 6.11 1.64
C GLU A 12 -7.68 6.69 1.50
N LEU A 13 -6.72 5.91 0.99
CA LEU A 13 -5.37 6.39 0.70
C LEU A 13 -5.37 7.47 -0.37
N GLN A 14 -6.11 7.26 -1.47
CA GLN A 14 -6.29 8.30 -2.49
C GLN A 14 -6.95 9.57 -1.93
N ARG A 15 -7.99 9.42 -1.08
CA ARG A 15 -8.63 10.55 -0.40
C ARG A 15 -7.67 11.32 0.50
N ARG A 16 -6.73 10.63 1.13
CA ARG A 16 -5.68 11.23 1.97
C ARG A 16 -4.52 11.82 1.14
N GLY A 17 -4.55 11.70 -0.18
CA GLY A 17 -3.52 12.22 -1.08
C GLY A 17 -2.30 11.31 -1.23
N TYR A 18 -2.43 10.02 -0.93
CA TYR A 18 -1.39 9.06 -1.27
C TYR A 18 -1.44 8.75 -2.77
N SER A 19 -0.27 8.72 -3.40
CA SER A 19 -0.10 8.42 -4.81
C SER A 19 0.35 6.98 -4.97
N TYR A 20 -0.45 6.16 -5.65
CA TYR A 20 -0.08 4.80 -6.00
C TYR A 20 1.16 4.78 -6.91
N ARG A 21 2.11 3.89 -6.65
CA ARG A 21 3.30 3.72 -7.50
C ARG A 21 3.30 2.39 -8.21
N ARG A 22 3.32 1.30 -7.45
CA ARG A 22 3.38 -0.06 -7.97
C ARG A 22 2.79 -1.04 -6.99
N ASN A 23 2.55 -2.26 -7.46
CA ASN A 23 2.31 -3.39 -6.60
C ASN A 23 3.22 -4.54 -7.02
N GLU A 24 3.47 -5.42 -6.08
CA GLU A 24 4.28 -6.60 -6.25
C GLU A 24 3.55 -7.79 -5.63
N ARG A 25 3.46 -8.86 -6.39
CA ARG A 25 2.85 -10.09 -5.90
C ARG A 25 3.86 -10.85 -5.07
N ILE A 26 3.71 -10.84 -3.76
CA ILE A 26 4.56 -11.61 -2.83
C ILE A 26 4.24 -13.11 -2.92
N SER A 27 2.96 -13.48 -3.10
CA SER A 27 2.52 -14.88 -3.19
C SER A 27 1.19 -15.01 -3.91
N ASN A 28 0.72 -16.24 -4.13
CA ASN A 28 -0.60 -16.47 -4.76
C ASN A 28 -1.74 -15.77 -4.03
N ALA A 29 -1.66 -15.68 -2.70
CA ALA A 29 -2.65 -15.03 -1.86
C ALA A 29 -2.22 -13.63 -1.37
N ALA A 30 -1.00 -13.17 -1.64
CA ALA A 30 -0.43 -11.94 -1.06
C ALA A 30 0.11 -10.96 -2.11
N VAL A 31 -0.23 -9.68 -1.97
CA VAL A 31 0.20 -8.57 -2.82
C VAL A 31 0.64 -7.42 -1.94
N ALA A 32 1.85 -6.91 -2.16
CA ALA A 32 2.34 -5.66 -1.59
C ALA A 32 2.04 -4.51 -2.56
N SER A 33 1.51 -3.41 -2.07
CA SER A 33 1.26 -2.19 -2.84
C SER A 33 2.06 -1.04 -2.25
N PHE A 34 2.74 -0.27 -3.10
CA PHE A 34 3.62 0.82 -2.72
C PHE A 34 2.97 2.17 -3.07
N TRP A 35 2.98 3.07 -2.11
CA TRP A 35 2.30 4.36 -2.14
C TRP A 35 3.22 5.46 -1.64
N ILE A 36 3.10 6.65 -2.21
CA ILE A 36 3.82 7.84 -1.74
C ILE A 36 2.84 8.78 -1.06
N GLU A 37 3.09 9.09 0.21
CA GLU A 37 2.32 10.08 0.96
C GLU A 37 2.52 11.48 0.35
N GLY A 38 1.45 12.12 -0.15
CA GLY A 38 1.56 13.43 -0.79
C GLY A 38 2.04 14.55 0.15
N ASN A 39 1.83 14.41 1.47
CA ASN A 39 2.19 15.45 2.43
C ASN A 39 3.68 15.44 2.83
N SER A 40 4.29 14.26 2.94
CA SER A 40 5.68 14.12 3.41
C SER A 40 6.63 13.48 2.40
N GLY A 41 6.10 12.94 1.30
CA GLY A 41 6.88 12.18 0.33
C GLY A 41 7.34 10.80 0.83
N ARG A 42 6.87 10.34 1.99
CA ARG A 42 7.25 9.03 2.54
C ARG A 42 6.65 7.88 1.73
N CYS A 43 7.47 6.85 1.49
CA CYS A 43 7.03 5.61 0.86
C CYS A 43 6.36 4.69 1.89
N VAL A 44 5.26 4.09 1.48
CA VAL A 44 4.44 3.21 2.30
C VAL A 44 4.17 1.93 1.54
N GLU A 45 4.56 0.81 2.12
CA GLU A 45 4.26 -0.52 1.64
C GLU A 45 3.03 -1.07 2.37
N ILE A 46 2.14 -1.67 1.60
CA ILE A 46 0.86 -2.18 2.09
C ILE A 46 0.70 -3.61 1.63
N VAL A 47 0.75 -4.55 2.57
CA VAL A 47 0.62 -5.96 2.25
C VAL A 47 -0.83 -6.38 2.43
N THR A 48 -1.45 -6.82 1.34
CA THR A 48 -2.77 -7.44 1.31
C THR A 48 -2.59 -8.94 1.15
N SER A 49 -3.11 -9.74 2.09
CA SER A 49 -3.15 -11.20 1.98
C SER A 49 -4.57 -11.72 2.13
N ASP A 50 -4.95 -12.72 1.35
CA ASP A 50 -6.29 -13.34 1.38
C ASP A 50 -7.44 -12.33 1.23
N GLY A 51 -7.21 -11.30 0.40
CA GLY A 51 -8.15 -10.21 0.16
C GLY A 51 -8.31 -9.21 1.31
N ARG A 52 -7.48 -9.31 2.37
CA ARG A 52 -7.48 -8.42 3.53
C ARG A 52 -6.15 -7.70 3.67
N TYR A 53 -6.22 -6.41 4.00
CA TYR A 53 -5.04 -5.66 4.43
C TYR A 53 -4.51 -6.26 5.72
N GLN A 54 -3.24 -6.66 5.71
CA GLN A 54 -2.56 -7.21 6.88
C GLN A 54 -1.85 -6.09 7.63
N ASP A 55 -1.03 -5.30 6.93
CA ASP A 55 -0.22 -4.26 7.55
C ASP A 55 0.13 -3.11 6.60
N ILE A 56 0.51 -1.98 7.22
CA ILE A 56 1.02 -0.77 6.56
C ILE A 56 2.39 -0.48 7.14
N PHE A 57 3.42 -0.61 6.31
CA PHE A 57 4.82 -0.37 6.68
C PHE A 57 5.32 0.91 6.03
N TYR A 58 5.98 1.77 6.81
CA TYR A 58 6.79 2.84 6.23
C TYR A 58 8.11 2.23 5.77
N VAL A 59 8.41 2.39 4.49
CA VAL A 59 9.60 1.84 3.86
C VAL A 59 10.47 2.96 3.31
N ASP A 60 11.72 2.62 3.01
CA ASP A 60 12.62 3.56 2.37
C ASP A 60 12.09 3.97 0.99
N TRP A 61 12.44 5.20 0.56
CA TRP A 61 12.03 5.73 -0.73
C TRP A 61 12.36 4.79 -1.89
N HIS A 62 13.46 4.04 -1.80
CA HIS A 62 13.91 3.12 -2.83
C HIS A 62 12.86 2.07 -3.24
N HIS A 63 11.96 1.69 -2.32
CA HIS A 63 10.88 0.75 -2.62
C HIS A 63 9.78 1.34 -3.52
N CYS A 64 9.61 2.66 -3.55
CA CYS A 64 8.61 3.32 -4.39
C CYS A 64 9.13 3.69 -5.79
N GLU A 65 10.45 3.71 -5.98
CA GLU A 65 11.11 4.12 -7.23
C GLU A 65 11.47 2.94 -8.14
N ASN A 66 11.78 1.77 -7.57
CA ASN A 66 12.21 0.57 -8.29
C ASN A 66 11.09 -0.47 -8.39
#